data_AF-A0A6C1KM72-F1
#
_entry.id   AF-A0A6C1KM72-F1
#
_cell.length_a   1.000
_cell.length_b   1.000
_cell.length_c   1.000
_cell.angle_alpha   90.00
_cell.angle_beta   90.00
_cell.angle_gamma   90.00
#
_symmetry.space_group_name_H-M   'P 1'
#
loop_
_entity.id
_entity.type
_entity.pdbx_description
1 polymer ?
#
loop_
_entity_poly.entity_id
_entity_poly.type
_entity_poly.pdbx_seq_one_letter_code
_entity_poly.pdbx_strand_id
1 'polypeptide(L)'
;MPIQDKPRGLKAQRDAAQEVATSALAFIAADGERLVRFLAETGLSPATLREAAGRRSFGAGVLAFLVSDEAMLVAFAAEKGLDPRHVVGALEILAPQADPDATVRRPM
;
A
#
# COMPACT_ATOMS: atom_id res chain seq x y z
N MET A 1 -15.88 36.45 7.87
CA MET A 1 -14.66 36.27 7.07
C MET A 1 -14.38 34.77 6.96
N PRO A 2 -14.24 34.18 5.76
CA PRO A 2 -13.87 32.79 5.59
C PRO A 2 -12.34 32.66 5.68
N ILE A 3 -11.84 32.08 6.79
CA ILE A 3 -10.48 31.57 6.85
C ILE A 3 -10.48 30.18 6.21
N GLN A 4 -9.77 30.07 5.09
CA GLN A 4 -9.61 28.85 4.30
C GLN A 4 -8.75 27.85 5.10
N ASP A 5 -9.30 26.71 5.50
CA ASP A 5 -8.55 25.60 6.13
C ASP A 5 -7.98 24.68 5.02
N LYS A 6 -6.80 25.00 4.50
CA LYS A 6 -6.00 24.03 3.72
C LYS A 6 -4.52 24.41 3.82
N PRO A 7 -3.76 23.70 4.68
CA PRO A 7 -2.91 22.64 4.16
C PRO A 7 -2.77 21.42 5.11
N ARG A 8 -3.87 20.83 5.57
CA ARG A 8 -3.86 19.58 6.39
C ARG A 8 -4.23 18.28 5.65
N GLY A 9 -4.61 18.36 4.38
CA GLY A 9 -5.22 17.23 3.68
C GLY A 9 -4.27 16.08 3.32
N LEU A 10 -3.11 16.34 2.70
CA LEU A 10 -2.31 15.27 2.07
C LEU A 10 -1.53 14.40 3.05
N LYS A 11 -0.96 15.00 4.10
CA LYS A 11 -0.16 14.26 5.07
C LYS A 11 -1.03 13.32 5.92
N ALA A 12 -2.16 13.83 6.41
CA ALA A 12 -3.14 13.03 7.13
C ALA A 12 -3.73 11.91 6.27
N GLN A 13 -4.02 12.17 4.98
CA GLN A 13 -4.46 11.13 4.04
C GLN A 13 -3.38 10.07 3.80
N ARG A 14 -2.11 10.45 3.69
CA ARG A 14 -0.99 9.50 3.58
C ARG A 14 -0.82 8.66 4.85
N ASP A 15 -0.92 9.27 6.02
CA ASP A 15 -0.82 8.55 7.30
C ASP A 15 -1.99 7.55 7.43
N ALA A 16 -3.22 7.94 7.09
CA ALA A 16 -4.36 7.03 7.03
C ALA A 16 -4.18 5.89 6.00
N ALA A 17 -3.67 6.20 4.80
CA ALA A 17 -3.37 5.19 3.80
C ALA A 17 -2.27 4.22 4.27
N GLN A 18 -1.27 4.72 5.00
CA GLN A 18 -0.21 3.90 5.60
C GLN A 18 -0.76 2.95 6.66
N GLU A 19 -1.75 3.37 7.45
CA GLU A 19 -2.45 2.50 8.40
C GLU A 19 -3.22 1.37 7.69
N VAL A 20 -3.90 1.68 6.59
CA VAL A 20 -4.57 0.67 5.75
C VAL A 20 -3.54 -0.33 5.20
N ALA A 21 -2.41 0.14 4.70
CA ALA A 21 -1.34 -0.71 4.20
C ALA A 21 -0.72 -1.61 5.30
N THR A 22 -0.56 -1.07 6.51
CA THR A 22 -0.06 -1.84 7.66
C THR A 22 -1.05 -2.92 8.06
N SER A 23 -2.35 -2.60 8.04
CA SER A 23 -3.42 -3.55 8.32
C SER A 23 -3.52 -4.64 7.24
N ALA A 24 -3.32 -4.27 5.98
CA ALA A 24 -3.25 -5.21 4.86
C ALA A 24 -2.06 -6.17 4.99
N LEU A 25 -0.89 -5.66 5.40
CA LEU A 25 0.27 -6.51 5.67
C LEU A 25 -0.03 -7.51 6.79
N ALA A 26 -0.69 -7.08 7.87
CA ALA A 26 -1.08 -7.98 8.96
C ALA A 26 -2.07 -9.06 8.49
N PHE A 27 -3.02 -8.72 7.60
CA PHE A 27 -3.95 -9.67 6.99
C PHE A 27 -3.25 -10.71 6.10
N ILE A 28 -2.23 -10.29 5.35
CA ILE A 28 -1.39 -11.20 4.55
C ILE A 28 -0.54 -12.07 5.48
N ALA A 29 0.08 -11.50 6.51
CA ALA A 29 0.94 -12.22 7.44
C ALA A 29 0.17 -13.19 8.37
N ALA A 30 -1.14 -12.98 8.54
CA ALA A 30 -2.01 -13.88 9.30
C ALA A 30 -2.18 -15.24 8.61
N ASP A 31 -1.95 -15.32 7.29
CA ASP A 31 -2.06 -16.54 6.50
C ASP A 31 -0.72 -16.83 5.81
N GLY A 32 -0.10 -17.96 6.19
CA GLY A 32 1.21 -18.35 5.65
C GLY A 32 1.20 -18.53 4.13
N GLU A 33 0.10 -18.97 3.53
CA GLU A 33 0.00 -19.15 2.08
C GLU A 33 -0.04 -17.80 1.37
N ARG A 34 -0.80 -16.84 1.91
CA ARG A 34 -0.84 -15.46 1.36
C ARG A 34 0.51 -14.78 1.49
N LEU A 35 1.20 -14.96 2.61
CA LEU A 35 2.54 -14.41 2.81
C LEU A 35 3.55 -14.99 1.82
N VAL A 36 3.54 -16.32 1.61
CA VAL A 36 4.43 -16.95 0.61
C VAL A 36 4.15 -16.42 -0.79
N ARG A 37 2.87 -16.27 -1.16
CA ARG A 37 2.48 -15.69 -2.45
C ARG A 37 2.92 -14.24 -2.59
N PHE A 38 2.74 -13.43 -1.56
CA PHE A 38 3.20 -12.04 -1.54
C PHE A 38 4.72 -11.94 -1.75
N LEU A 39 5.50 -12.77 -1.06
CA LEU A 39 6.95 -12.82 -1.22
C LEU A 39 7.35 -13.27 -2.63
N ALA A 40 6.64 -14.25 -3.21
CA ALA A 40 6.88 -14.71 -4.58
C ALA A 40 6.56 -13.63 -5.63
N GLU A 41 5.43 -12.93 -5.50
CA GLU A 41 5.02 -11.87 -6.43
C GLU A 41 5.91 -10.61 -6.31
N THR A 42 6.29 -10.22 -5.10
CA THR A 42 7.13 -9.03 -4.88
C THR A 42 8.63 -9.32 -5.05
N GLY A 43 9.02 -10.59 -5.15
CA GLY A 43 10.42 -11.02 -5.15
C GLY A 43 11.15 -10.76 -3.84
N LEU A 44 10.42 -10.49 -2.75
CA LEU A 44 11.00 -10.25 -1.44
C LEU A 44 11.28 -11.58 -0.72
N SER A 45 12.29 -11.58 0.13
CA SER A 45 12.57 -12.65 1.09
C SER A 45 12.13 -12.23 2.49
N PRO A 46 11.91 -13.14 3.45
CA PRO A 46 11.55 -12.79 4.82
C PRO A 46 12.54 -11.82 5.50
N ALA A 47 13.83 -11.91 5.15
CA ALA A 47 14.87 -11.00 5.62
C ALA A 47 14.70 -9.59 5.03
N THR A 48 14.56 -9.48 3.70
CA THR A 48 14.40 -8.19 3.01
C THR A 48 13.02 -7.58 3.24
N LEU A 49 12.02 -8.39 3.59
CA LEU A 49 10.68 -7.94 3.97
C LEU A 49 10.74 -7.03 5.20
N ARG A 50 11.49 -7.40 6.24
CA ARG A 50 11.65 -6.57 7.44
C ARG A 50 12.32 -5.24 7.12
N GLU A 51 13.35 -5.26 6.28
CA GLU A 51 14.00 -4.02 5.83
C GLU A 51 13.08 -3.16 4.95
N ALA A 52 12.30 -3.80 4.08
CA ALA A 52 11.34 -3.12 3.22
C ALA A 52 10.19 -2.53 4.03
N ALA A 53 9.69 -3.24 5.04
CA ALA A 53 8.60 -2.79 5.93
C ALA A 53 8.93 -1.49 6.69
N GLY A 54 10.21 -1.19 6.91
CA GLY A 54 10.65 0.09 7.47
C GLY A 54 10.55 1.28 6.50
N ARG A 55 10.30 1.05 5.21
CA ARG A 55 10.23 2.09 4.17
C ARG A 55 8.79 2.56 4.00
N ARG A 56 8.58 3.87 3.91
CA ARG A 56 7.24 4.45 3.65
C ARG A 56 6.62 3.95 2.35
N SER A 57 7.43 3.74 1.31
CA SER A 57 6.99 3.26 0.00
C SER A 57 6.54 1.78 0.00
N PHE A 58 6.86 1.01 1.04
CA PHE A 58 6.47 -0.39 1.12
C PHE A 58 4.95 -0.58 1.23
N GLY A 59 4.27 0.36 1.90
CA GLY A 59 2.82 0.31 2.04
C GLY A 59 2.10 0.28 0.68
N ALA A 60 2.63 0.99 -0.32
CA ALA A 60 2.09 0.94 -1.67
C ALA A 60 2.21 -0.44 -2.31
N GLY A 61 3.33 -1.14 -2.14
CA GLY A 61 3.53 -2.49 -2.70
C GLY A 61 2.60 -3.52 -2.08
N VAL A 62 2.34 -3.41 -0.77
CA VAL A 62 1.38 -4.26 -0.06
C VAL A 62 -0.04 -4.05 -0.60
N LEU A 63 -0.46 -2.79 -0.72
CA LEU A 63 -1.79 -2.47 -1.27
C LEU A 63 -1.90 -2.85 -2.75
N ALA A 64 -0.84 -2.69 -3.54
CA ALA A 64 -0.83 -3.08 -4.95
C ALA A 64 -1.03 -4.59 -5.12
N PHE A 65 -0.37 -5.41 -4.30
CA PHE A 65 -0.59 -6.86 -4.29
C PHE A 65 -2.04 -7.20 -3.92
N LEU A 66 -2.57 -6.53 -2.90
CA LEU A 66 -3.93 -6.78 -2.41
C LEU A 66 -5.00 -6.35 -3.44
N VAL A 67 -4.79 -5.24 -4.16
CA VAL A 67 -5.68 -4.79 -5.26
C VAL A 67 -5.50 -5.64 -6.53
N SER A 68 -4.35 -6.30 -6.72
CA SER A 68 -4.11 -7.19 -7.85
C SER A 68 -4.94 -8.47 -7.79
N ASP A 69 -5.44 -8.85 -6.62
CA ASP A 69 -6.33 -9.99 -6.41
C ASP A 69 -7.67 -9.51 -5.84
N GLU A 70 -8.71 -9.50 -6.68
CA GLU A 70 -10.03 -9.01 -6.30
C GLU A 70 -10.62 -9.77 -5.10
N ALA A 71 -10.41 -11.09 -5.00
CA ALA A 71 -10.91 -11.87 -3.88
C ALA A 71 -10.21 -11.48 -2.57
N MET A 72 -8.90 -11.22 -2.63
CA MET A 72 -8.14 -10.74 -1.48
C MET A 72 -8.56 -9.33 -1.06
N LEU A 73 -8.79 -8.45 -2.03
CA LEU A 73 -9.31 -7.11 -1.81
C LEU A 73 -10.65 -7.12 -1.09
N VAL A 74 -11.62 -7.89 -1.61
CA VAL A 74 -12.94 -8.01 -1.02
C VAL A 74 -12.88 -8.65 0.37
N ALA A 75 -12.05 -9.68 0.57
CA ALA A 75 -11.90 -10.34 1.86
C ALA A 75 -11.31 -9.39 2.93
N PHE A 76 -10.27 -8.63 2.59
CA PHE A 76 -9.69 -7.64 3.49
C PHE A 76 -10.67 -6.50 3.80
N ALA A 77 -11.35 -5.98 2.76
CA ALA A 77 -12.34 -4.93 2.91
C ALA A 77 -13.49 -5.38 3.83
N ALA A 78 -13.98 -6.61 3.66
CA ALA A 78 -14.98 -7.21 4.53
C ALA A 78 -14.49 -7.38 5.98
N GLU A 79 -13.25 -7.84 6.18
CA GLU A 79 -12.67 -7.99 7.53
C GLU A 79 -12.53 -6.65 8.26
N LYS A 80 -12.17 -5.59 7.54
CA LYS A 80 -12.01 -4.24 8.12
C LYS A 80 -13.29 -3.41 8.13
N GLY A 81 -14.37 -3.90 7.54
CA GLY A 81 -15.61 -3.13 7.36
C GLY A 81 -15.41 -1.88 6.48
N LEU A 82 -14.47 -1.95 5.54
CA LEU A 82 -14.15 -0.87 4.61
C LEU A 82 -14.74 -1.15 3.23
N ASP A 83 -14.96 -0.09 2.44
CA ASP A 83 -15.25 -0.24 1.02
C ASP A 83 -13.94 -0.60 0.27
N PRO A 84 -13.94 -1.61 -0.62
CA PRO A 84 -12.79 -1.92 -1.48
C PRO A 84 -12.20 -0.70 -2.19
N ARG A 85 -13.04 0.26 -2.57
CA ARG A 85 -12.63 1.53 -3.21
C ARG A 85 -11.75 2.38 -2.31
N HIS A 86 -11.92 2.32 -0.99
CA HIS A 86 -11.04 3.03 -0.05
C HIS A 86 -9.63 2.45 -0.07
N VAL A 87 -9.49 1.14 -0.26
CA VAL A 87 -8.18 0.47 -0.36
C VAL A 87 -7.47 0.89 -1.64
N VAL A 88 -8.20 0.95 -2.77
CA VAL A 88 -7.67 1.45 -4.04
C VAL A 88 -7.25 2.93 -3.91
N GLY A 89 -8.08 3.77 -3.30
CA GLY A 89 -7.73 5.16 -3.04
C GLY A 89 -6.49 5.32 -2.14
N ALA A 90 -6.35 4.47 -1.13
CA ALA A 90 -5.14 4.43 -0.29
C ALA A 90 -3.89 4.07 -1.10
N LEU A 91 -4.00 3.12 -2.04
CA LEU A 91 -2.92 2.80 -2.98
C LEU A 91 -2.55 4.01 -3.83
N GLU A 92 -3.51 4.71 -4.43
CA GLU A 92 -3.24 5.91 -5.24
C GLU A 92 -2.58 7.04 -4.44
N ILE A 93 -2.88 7.15 -3.14
CA ILE A 93 -2.26 8.15 -2.25
C ILE A 93 -0.80 7.78 -1.91
N LEU A 94 -0.49 6.49 -1.76
CA LEU A 94 0.84 5.98 -1.41
C LEU A 94 1.75 5.76 -2.62
N ALA A 95 1.19 5.39 -3.76
CA ALA A 95 1.82 5.34 -5.07
C ALA A 95 1.13 6.33 -6.02
N PRO A 96 1.22 7.65 -5.75
CA PRO A 96 0.87 8.61 -6.79
C PRO A 96 1.78 8.29 -7.96
N GLN A 97 1.19 7.96 -9.11
CA GLN A 97 1.82 7.37 -10.30
C GLN A 97 3.34 7.59 -10.28
N ALA A 98 4.08 6.49 -10.07
CA ALA A 98 5.52 6.50 -10.11
C ALA A 98 5.96 7.41 -11.25
N ASP A 99 6.68 8.48 -10.90
CA ASP A 99 7.18 9.48 -11.84
C ASP A 99 7.65 8.74 -13.11
N PRO A 100 6.94 8.85 -14.25
CA PRO A 100 7.35 8.15 -15.47
C PRO A 100 8.74 8.63 -15.96
N ASP A 101 9.32 9.66 -15.34
CA ASP A 101 10.66 10.18 -15.55
C ASP A 101 11.77 9.40 -14.81
N ALA A 102 11.46 8.60 -13.79
CA ALA A 102 12.48 7.88 -13.02
C ALA A 102 13.20 6.78 -13.82
N THR A 103 12.60 6.30 -14.91
CA THR A 103 13.23 5.31 -15.83
C THR A 103 14.17 5.96 -16.86
N VAL A 104 14.18 7.29 -17.02
CA VAL A 104 14.99 7.96 -18.06
C VAL A 104 16.43 8.28 -17.60
N ARG A 105 16.73 8.22 -16.30
CA ARG A 105 18.08 8.50 -15.77
C ARG A 105 18.94 7.24 -15.67
N ARG A 106 19.19 6.58 -16.80
CA ARG A 106 20.30 5.63 -16.93
C ARG A 106 21.49 6.40 -17.53
N PRO A 107 22.46 6.87 -16.74
CA PRO A 107 23.67 7.42 -17.33
C PRO A 107 24.45 6.28 -18.00
N MET A 108 24.74 6.46 -19.29
CA MET A 108 25.84 5.80 -19.98
C MET A 108 27.17 6.42 -19.52
#